data_AF-A0A7X1AVN3-F1
#
_entry.id   AF-A0A7X1AVN3-F1
#
_cell.length_a   1.000
_cell.length_b   1.000
_cell.length_c   1.000
_cell.angle_alpha   90.00
_cell.angle_beta   90.00
_cell.angle_gamma   90.00
#
_symmetry.space_group_name_H-M   'P 1'
#
loop_
_entity.id
_entity.type
_entity.pdbx_description
1 polymer ?
#
loop_
_entity_poly.entity_id
_entity_poly.type
_entity_poly.pdbx_seq_one_letter_code
_entity_poly.pdbx_strand_id
1 'polypeptide(L)'
;MPIVEPRFGRSSHSPCAGFGSLALWIGIWAIVISLICLYLGIDARNVAQDSQRRMARNVELLDESRTKIESLETEIREFLRLTEQRLNDMSFTVEQNQTRIKTNAIQLGSTRKVASELIEGLTSQKEAITELATRIPAIPEGVQTERTRPPRPTPSPTARTQPEGANTGSSTQQQTAAPKPAPKPRATYTVKSGDTLVDIARRKNLSVPDLLDANPDIDPNVIRVGQKLNLPE
;
A
#
# COMPACT_ATOMS: atom_id res chain seq x y z
N MET A 1 -92.92 -27.21 -78.12
CA MET A 1 -91.46 -27.28 -78.36
C MET A 1 -90.77 -27.11 -77.00
N PRO A 2 -89.72 -27.89 -76.71
CA PRO A 2 -89.56 -28.62 -75.45
C PRO A 2 -88.67 -27.96 -74.38
N ILE A 3 -88.81 -28.51 -73.18
CA ILE A 3 -88.08 -28.31 -71.93
C ILE A 3 -86.63 -28.81 -72.08
N VAL A 4 -85.63 -28.05 -71.59
CA VAL A 4 -84.32 -28.59 -71.19
C VAL A 4 -83.78 -27.82 -69.98
N GLU A 5 -83.73 -28.50 -68.83
CA GLU A 5 -83.00 -28.10 -67.62
C GLU A 5 -81.48 -28.05 -67.89
N PRO A 6 -80.71 -27.11 -67.31
CA PRO A 6 -79.28 -27.31 -67.14
C PRO A 6 -79.04 -28.28 -65.97
N ARG A 7 -78.74 -29.54 -66.31
CA ARG A 7 -78.27 -30.57 -65.40
C ARG A 7 -77.07 -30.09 -64.58
N PHE A 8 -77.16 -30.25 -63.26
CA PHE A 8 -76.02 -30.36 -62.37
C PHE A 8 -75.14 -31.53 -62.80
N GLY A 9 -74.03 -31.22 -63.49
CA GLY A 9 -72.94 -32.15 -63.71
C GLY A 9 -72.03 -32.19 -62.49
N ARG A 10 -72.22 -33.20 -61.62
CA ARG A 10 -71.17 -33.68 -60.73
C ARG A 10 -69.99 -34.16 -61.59
N SER A 11 -68.96 -33.34 -61.75
CA SER A 11 -67.63 -33.86 -62.12
C SER A 11 -66.95 -34.34 -60.86
N SER A 12 -67.08 -35.63 -60.61
CA SER A 12 -66.19 -36.40 -59.76
C SER A 12 -64.75 -36.25 -60.25
N HIS A 13 -64.00 -35.31 -59.69
CA HIS A 13 -62.55 -35.31 -59.82
C HIS A 13 -61.99 -36.31 -58.81
N SER A 14 -61.58 -37.47 -59.32
CA SER A 14 -60.75 -38.44 -58.62
C SER A 14 -59.46 -37.77 -58.10
N PRO A 15 -59.09 -37.94 -56.82
CA PRO A 15 -57.82 -37.43 -56.31
C PRO A 15 -56.76 -38.52 -56.46
N CYS A 16 -56.06 -38.61 -57.59
CA CYS A 16 -54.94 -39.55 -57.73
C CYS A 16 -53.91 -39.03 -58.74
N ALA A 17 -52.63 -39.19 -58.38
CA ALA A 17 -51.43 -38.96 -59.19
C ALA A 17 -50.85 -37.52 -59.24
N GLY A 18 -50.29 -37.05 -58.12
CA GLY A 18 -49.40 -35.87 -58.12
C GLY A 18 -48.30 -35.91 -57.04
N PHE A 19 -48.60 -36.49 -55.87
CA PHE A 19 -47.65 -36.57 -54.75
C PHE A 19 -46.53 -37.60 -54.94
N GLY A 20 -46.70 -38.59 -55.83
CA GLY A 20 -45.70 -39.63 -56.06
C GLY A 20 -44.42 -39.13 -56.72
N SER A 21 -44.49 -38.09 -57.56
CA SER A 21 -43.32 -37.56 -58.27
C SER A 21 -42.41 -36.76 -57.34
N LEU A 22 -42.97 -35.90 -56.47
CA LEU A 22 -42.20 -35.09 -55.53
C LEU A 22 -41.43 -35.97 -54.52
N ALA A 23 -42.08 -37.03 -54.01
CA ALA A 23 -41.43 -37.98 -53.11
C ALA A 23 -40.25 -38.71 -53.77
N LEU A 24 -40.37 -39.03 -55.06
CA LEU A 24 -39.30 -39.64 -55.86
C LEU A 24 -38.13 -38.68 -56.06
N TRP A 25 -38.40 -37.42 -56.38
CA TRP A 25 -37.37 -36.38 -56.50
C TRP A 25 -36.66 -36.10 -55.17
N ILE A 26 -37.38 -36.06 -54.05
CA ILE A 26 -36.78 -35.90 -52.71
C ILE A 26 -35.86 -37.09 -52.39
N GLY A 27 -36.28 -38.32 -52.71
CA GLY A 27 -35.46 -39.52 -52.53
C GLY A 27 -34.17 -39.46 -53.36
N ILE A 28 -34.24 -39.05 -54.62
CA ILE A 28 -33.08 -38.89 -55.50
C ILE A 28 -32.11 -37.83 -54.93
N TRP A 29 -32.61 -36.66 -54.51
CA TRP A 29 -31.78 -35.62 -53.93
C TRP A 29 -31.12 -36.05 -52.60
N ALA A 30 -31.81 -36.83 -51.76
CA ALA A 30 -31.24 -37.38 -50.53
C ALA A 30 -30.07 -38.36 -50.80
N ILE A 31 -30.17 -39.17 -51.86
CA ILE A 31 -29.11 -40.08 -52.30
C ILE A 31 -27.93 -39.29 -52.86
N VAL A 32 -28.18 -38.28 -53.69
CA VAL A 32 -27.12 -37.40 -54.23
C VAL A 32 -26.38 -36.67 -53.11
N ILE A 33 -27.10 -36.14 -52.11
CA ILE A 33 -26.48 -35.50 -50.94
C ILE A 33 -25.65 -36.51 -50.14
N SER A 34 -26.15 -37.73 -49.91
CA SER A 34 -25.38 -38.79 -49.23
C SER A 34 -24.11 -39.17 -50.00
N LEU A 35 -24.19 -39.31 -51.32
CA LEU A 35 -23.04 -39.60 -52.18
C LEU A 35 -22.03 -38.46 -52.19
N ILE A 36 -22.48 -37.21 -52.18
CA ILE A 36 -21.60 -36.03 -52.06
C ILE A 36 -20.91 -36.01 -50.70
N CYS A 37 -21.62 -36.28 -49.59
CA CYS A 37 -21.01 -36.39 -48.26
C CYS A 37 -19.95 -37.51 -48.22
N LEU A 38 -20.25 -38.65 -48.85
CA LEU A 38 -19.34 -39.80 -48.91
C LEU A 38 -18.13 -39.51 -49.82
N TYR A 39 -18.32 -38.82 -50.95
CA TYR A 39 -17.28 -38.40 -51.90
C TYR A 39 -16.35 -37.33 -51.32
N LEU A 40 -16.89 -36.37 -50.56
CA LEU A 40 -16.10 -35.36 -49.85
C LEU A 40 -15.45 -35.90 -48.58
N GLY A 41 -15.69 -37.17 -48.22
CA GLY A 41 -15.18 -37.78 -46.99
C GLY A 41 -15.69 -37.10 -45.71
N ILE A 42 -16.76 -36.30 -45.82
CA ILE A 42 -17.36 -35.59 -44.69
C ILE A 42 -18.25 -36.58 -43.95
N ASP A 43 -17.63 -37.33 -43.05
CA ASP A 43 -18.34 -38.21 -42.15
C ASP A 43 -19.16 -37.32 -41.20
N ALA A 44 -20.49 -37.27 -41.40
CA ALA A 44 -21.40 -36.38 -40.66
C ALA A 44 -21.27 -36.57 -39.13
N ARG A 45 -20.86 -37.77 -38.70
CA ARG A 45 -20.55 -38.10 -37.30
C ARG A 45 -19.31 -37.35 -36.79
N ASN A 46 -18.27 -37.22 -37.62
CA ASN A 46 -17.03 -36.54 -37.24
C ASN A 46 -17.24 -35.01 -37.18
N VAL A 47 -18.03 -34.43 -38.09
CA VAL A 47 -18.37 -33.00 -38.03
C VAL A 47 -19.24 -32.67 -36.82
N ALA A 48 -20.22 -33.53 -36.49
CA ALA A 48 -21.03 -33.36 -35.29
C ALA A 48 -20.20 -33.50 -34.01
N GLN A 49 -19.26 -34.44 -33.96
CA GLN A 49 -18.35 -34.56 -32.81
C GLN A 49 -17.39 -33.37 -32.71
N ASP A 50 -16.88 -32.87 -33.83
CA ASP A 50 -15.98 -31.71 -33.82
C ASP A 50 -16.69 -30.43 -33.37
N SER A 51 -17.95 -30.22 -33.79
CA SER A 51 -18.75 -29.09 -33.32
C SER A 51 -19.05 -29.19 -31.82
N GLN A 52 -19.39 -30.39 -31.31
CA GLN A 52 -19.59 -30.64 -29.89
C GLN A 52 -18.31 -30.42 -29.08
N ARG A 53 -17.15 -30.86 -29.58
CA ARG A 53 -15.84 -30.62 -28.93
C ARG A 53 -15.48 -29.14 -28.89
N ARG A 54 -15.79 -28.38 -29.95
CA ARG A 54 -15.59 -26.93 -29.97
C ARG A 54 -16.51 -26.23 -28.97
N MET A 55 -17.77 -26.65 -28.88
CA MET A 55 -18.70 -26.11 -27.88
C MET A 55 -18.26 -26.43 -26.45
N ALA A 56 -17.84 -27.67 -26.18
CA ALA A 56 -17.34 -28.07 -24.85
C ALA A 56 -16.13 -27.23 -24.42
N ARG A 57 -15.16 -27.01 -25.32
CA ARG A 57 -14.00 -26.13 -25.03
C ARG A 57 -14.41 -24.68 -24.78
N ASN A 58 -15.37 -24.16 -25.55
CA ASN A 58 -15.86 -22.79 -25.31
C ASN A 58 -16.57 -22.67 -23.96
N VAL A 59 -17.32 -23.69 -23.53
CA VAL A 59 -17.98 -23.72 -22.22
C VAL A 59 -16.96 -23.79 -21.09
N GLU A 60 -15.92 -24.62 -21.23
CA GLU A 60 -14.84 -24.72 -20.24
C GLU A 60 -14.06 -23.40 -20.10
N LEU A 61 -13.75 -22.75 -21.21
CA LEU A 61 -13.13 -21.42 -21.20
C LEU A 61 -14.02 -20.37 -20.54
N LEU A 62 -15.33 -20.44 -20.74
CA LEU A 62 -16.27 -19.55 -20.07
C LEU A 62 -16.30 -19.81 -18.57
N ASP A 63 -16.24 -21.05 -18.12
CA ASP A 63 -16.19 -21.40 -16.70
C ASP A 63 -14.87 -20.97 -16.05
N GLU A 64 -13.75 -21.15 -16.74
CA GLU A 64 -12.44 -20.62 -16.31
C GLU A 64 -12.47 -19.08 -16.21
N SER A 65 -13.11 -18.41 -17.17
CA SER A 65 -13.26 -16.95 -17.10
C SER A 65 -14.15 -16.52 -15.94
N ARG A 66 -15.24 -17.25 -15.67
CA ARG A 66 -16.18 -16.97 -14.59
C ARG A 66 -15.52 -17.10 -13.23
N THR A 67 -14.75 -18.17 -13.02
CA THR A 67 -14.00 -18.40 -11.77
C THR A 67 -12.92 -17.34 -11.56
N LYS A 68 -12.21 -16.91 -12.62
CA LYS A 68 -11.26 -15.78 -12.53
C LYS A 68 -11.95 -14.47 -12.16
N ILE A 69 -13.12 -14.20 -12.73
CA ILE A 69 -13.92 -13.01 -12.38
C ILE A 69 -14.34 -13.08 -10.91
N GLU A 70 -14.87 -14.21 -10.44
CA GLU A 70 -15.26 -14.40 -9.04
C GLU A 70 -14.06 -14.24 -8.08
N SER A 71 -12.88 -14.75 -8.45
CA SER A 71 -11.65 -14.56 -7.68
C SER A 71 -11.17 -13.10 -7.64
N LEU A 72 -11.28 -12.37 -8.75
CA LEU A 72 -10.93 -10.95 -8.78
C LEU A 72 -11.90 -10.14 -7.92
N GLU A 73 -13.19 -10.48 -7.95
CA GLU A 73 -14.17 -9.82 -7.08
C GLU A 73 -13.87 -10.02 -5.60
N THR A 74 -13.45 -11.22 -5.18
CA THR A 74 -13.08 -11.46 -3.78
C THR A 74 -11.82 -10.72 -3.39
N GLU A 75 -10.81 -10.68 -4.25
CA GLU A 75 -9.58 -9.91 -4.02
C GLU A 75 -9.88 -8.40 -3.88
N ILE A 76 -10.72 -7.85 -4.75
CA ILE A 76 -11.14 -6.45 -4.68
C ILE A 76 -11.89 -6.17 -3.37
N ARG A 77 -12.80 -7.05 -2.95
CA ARG A 77 -13.54 -6.89 -1.70
C ARG A 77 -12.62 -6.90 -0.48
N GLU A 78 -11.65 -7.82 -0.44
CA GLU A 78 -10.66 -7.86 0.64
C GLU A 78 -9.77 -6.61 0.66
N PHE A 79 -9.32 -6.16 -0.51
CA PHE A 79 -8.56 -4.92 -0.61
C PHE A 79 -9.35 -3.72 -0.08
N LEU A 80 -10.62 -3.59 -0.46
CA LEU A 80 -11.50 -2.54 0.04
C LEU A 80 -11.65 -2.62 1.57
N ARG A 81 -11.89 -3.82 2.11
CA ARG A 81 -12.00 -4.04 3.57
C ARG A 81 -10.73 -3.61 4.31
N LEU A 82 -9.55 -3.95 3.76
CA LEU A 82 -8.26 -3.57 4.33
C LEU A 82 -8.05 -2.06 4.29
N THR A 83 -8.43 -1.40 3.19
CA THR A 83 -8.31 0.06 3.07
C THR A 83 -9.21 0.79 4.07
N GLU A 84 -10.45 0.32 4.25
CA GLU A 84 -11.38 0.87 5.23
C GLU A 84 -10.86 0.68 6.67
N GLN A 85 -10.37 -0.52 6.99
CA GLN A 85 -9.76 -0.78 8.29
C GLN A 85 -8.57 0.15 8.56
N ARG A 86 -7.66 0.29 7.58
CA ARG A 86 -6.51 1.20 7.70
C ARG A 86 -6.94 2.65 7.89
N LEU A 87 -8.04 3.07 7.24
CA LEU A 87 -8.57 4.41 7.39
C LEU A 87 -9.12 4.65 8.81
N ASN A 88 -9.85 3.68 9.35
CA ASN A 88 -10.36 3.73 10.71
C ASN A 88 -9.23 3.76 11.75
N ASP A 89 -8.19 2.93 11.60
CA ASP A 89 -7.01 2.92 12.48
C ASP A 89 -6.27 4.27 12.46
N MET A 90 -6.16 4.87 11.27
CA MET A 90 -5.53 6.18 11.12
C MET A 90 -6.37 7.29 11.75
N SER A 91 -7.70 7.25 11.60
CA SER A 91 -8.63 8.17 12.28
C SER A 91 -8.48 8.10 13.80
N PHE A 92 -8.44 6.88 14.35
CA PHE A 92 -8.24 6.66 15.78
C PHE A 92 -6.90 7.22 16.27
N THR A 93 -5.82 7.00 15.51
CA THR A 93 -4.50 7.54 15.82
C THR A 93 -4.50 9.07 15.84
N VAL A 94 -5.21 9.69 14.88
CA VAL A 94 -5.35 11.16 14.83
C VAL A 94 -6.11 11.68 16.05
N GLU A 95 -7.20 11.05 16.45
CA GLU A 95 -7.96 11.43 17.65
C GLU A 95 -7.13 11.30 18.93
N GLN A 96 -6.33 10.24 19.06
CA GLN A 96 -5.40 10.10 20.18
C GLN A 96 -4.37 11.22 20.20
N ASN A 97 -3.76 11.52 19.05
CA ASN A 97 -2.77 12.60 18.95
C ASN A 97 -3.40 13.95 19.29
N GLN A 98 -4.62 14.22 18.83
CA GLN A 98 -5.35 15.44 19.17
C GLN A 98 -5.63 15.54 20.68
N THR A 99 -6.00 14.42 21.30
CA THR A 99 -6.20 14.35 22.76
C THR A 99 -4.91 14.62 23.52
N ARG A 100 -3.80 13.98 23.09
CA ARG A 100 -2.46 14.23 23.67
C ARG A 100 -2.05 15.70 23.54
N ILE A 101 -2.31 16.33 22.40
CA ILE A 101 -2.03 17.76 22.19
C ILE A 101 -2.86 18.61 23.16
N LYS A 102 -4.16 18.34 23.31
CA LYS A 102 -5.02 19.06 24.27
C LYS A 102 -4.50 18.93 25.70
N THR A 103 -4.14 17.71 26.12
CA THR A 103 -3.60 17.48 27.46
C THR A 103 -2.26 18.18 27.67
N ASN A 104 -1.34 18.09 26.70
CA ASN A 104 -0.06 18.79 26.77
C ASN A 104 -0.23 20.31 26.84
N ALA A 105 -1.20 20.87 26.10
CA ALA A 105 -1.51 22.29 26.16
C ALA A 105 -2.02 22.72 27.56
N ILE A 106 -2.85 21.91 28.21
CA ILE A 106 -3.30 22.17 29.59
C ILE A 106 -2.12 22.14 30.58
N GLN A 107 -1.22 21.15 30.45
CA GLN A 107 -0.01 21.05 31.27
C GLN A 107 0.95 22.24 31.05
N LEU A 108 1.07 22.73 29.81
CA LEU A 108 1.83 23.94 29.50
C LEU A 108 1.19 25.19 30.14
N GLY A 109 -0.14 25.25 30.21
CA GLY A 109 -0.85 26.31 30.91
C GLY A 109 -0.59 26.32 32.42
N SER A 110 -0.66 25.16 33.07
CA SER A 110 -0.39 25.06 34.51
C SER A 110 1.08 25.36 34.85
N THR A 111 2.03 24.84 34.06
CA THR A 111 3.46 25.14 34.24
C THR A 111 3.77 26.61 34.03
N ARG A 112 3.15 27.28 33.04
CA ARG A 112 3.27 28.73 32.87
C ARG A 112 2.78 29.49 34.10
N LYS A 113 1.66 29.04 34.70
CA LYS A 113 1.11 29.66 35.91
C LYS A 113 2.05 29.52 37.12
N VAL A 114 2.58 28.32 37.34
CA VAL A 114 3.58 28.09 38.40
C VAL A 114 4.83 28.92 38.17
N ALA A 115 5.29 29.03 36.93
CA ALA A 115 6.44 29.87 36.59
C ALA A 115 6.19 31.35 36.89
N SER A 116 5.00 31.89 36.59
CA SER A 116 4.66 33.27 36.96
C SER A 116 4.61 33.48 38.48
N GLU A 117 4.02 32.55 39.23
CA GLU A 117 3.95 32.63 40.70
C GLU A 117 5.37 32.62 41.32
N LEU A 118 6.27 31.82 40.77
CA LEU A 118 7.65 31.75 41.23
C LEU A 118 8.42 33.06 40.94
N ILE A 119 8.22 33.65 39.75
CA ILE A 119 8.81 34.92 39.37
C ILE A 119 8.31 36.05 40.27
N GLU A 120 7.01 36.10 40.56
CA GLU A 120 6.43 37.07 41.50
C GLU A 120 7.02 36.90 42.90
N GLY A 121 7.12 35.67 43.40
CA GLY A 121 7.73 35.38 44.71
C GLY A 121 9.21 35.80 44.78
N LEU A 122 9.98 35.55 43.73
CA LEU A 122 11.38 35.99 43.62
C LEU A 122 11.51 37.51 43.55
N THR A 123 10.58 38.19 42.86
CA THR A 123 10.55 39.65 42.77
C THR A 123 10.23 40.28 44.13
N SER A 124 9.25 39.72 44.85
CA SER A 124 8.91 40.13 46.21
C SER A 124 10.06 39.92 47.20
N GLN A 125 10.76 38.77 47.13
CA GLN A 125 11.99 38.51 47.90
C GLN A 125 13.08 39.55 47.62
N LYS A 126 13.29 39.92 46.36
CA LYS A 126 14.27 40.94 45.96
C LYS A 126 13.94 42.30 46.59
N GLU A 127 12.68 42.71 46.60
CA GLU A 127 12.25 43.96 47.22
C GLU A 127 12.46 43.94 48.74
N ALA A 128 12.11 42.84 49.42
CA ALA A 128 12.33 42.68 50.85
C ALA A 128 13.82 42.74 51.24
N ILE A 129 14.70 42.11 50.46
CA ILE A 129 16.15 42.20 50.65
C ILE A 129 16.66 43.62 50.40
N THR A 130 16.12 44.31 49.40
CA THR A 130 16.51 45.70 49.08
C THR A 130 16.08 46.65 50.22
N GLU A 131 14.89 46.45 50.80
CA GLU A 131 14.43 47.22 51.97
C GLU A 131 15.32 46.95 53.20
N LEU A 132 15.68 45.68 53.46
CA LEU A 132 16.60 45.30 54.53
C LEU A 132 18.00 45.91 54.34
N ALA A 133 18.54 45.90 53.12
CA ALA A 133 19.82 46.50 52.79
C ALA A 133 19.82 48.03 53.01
N THR A 134 18.69 48.68 52.77
CA THR A 134 18.53 50.14 52.97
C THR A 134 18.42 50.52 54.46
N ARG A 135 18.07 49.58 55.34
CA ARG A 135 18.01 49.78 56.80
C ARG A 135 19.34 49.53 57.52
N ILE A 136 20.37 49.00 56.87
CA ILE A 136 21.69 48.87 57.47
C ILE A 136 22.41 50.23 57.30
N PRO A 137 22.73 50.95 58.40
CA PRO A 137 23.50 52.18 58.29
C PRO A 137 24.89 51.87 57.74
N ALA A 138 25.34 52.68 56.78
CA ALA A 138 26.68 52.60 56.21
C ALA A 138 27.74 52.56 57.32
N ILE A 139 28.48 51.45 57.41
CA ILE A 139 29.69 51.37 58.22
C ILE A 139 30.70 52.30 57.53
N PRO A 140 31.26 53.31 58.24
CA PRO A 140 32.22 54.23 57.64
C PRO A 140 33.43 53.46 57.09
N GLU A 141 33.83 53.82 55.87
CA GLU A 141 35.01 53.31 55.17
C GLU A 141 36.26 53.51 56.03
N GLY A 142 36.70 52.48 56.75
CA GLY A 142 37.82 52.66 57.66
C GLY A 142 38.23 51.45 58.47
N VAL A 143 38.25 50.24 57.90
CA VAL A 143 39.03 49.13 58.47
C VAL A 143 39.70 48.36 57.34
N GLN A 144 40.97 48.66 57.09
CA GLN A 144 41.86 47.71 56.42
C GLN A 144 41.94 46.46 57.30
N THR A 145 41.32 45.38 56.85
CA THR A 145 41.62 44.04 57.37
C THR A 145 42.43 43.32 56.31
N GLU A 146 43.75 43.44 56.49
CA GLU A 146 44.78 42.52 56.02
C GLU A 146 44.26 41.07 56.08
N ARG A 147 43.69 40.57 54.97
CA ARG A 147 43.35 39.16 54.85
C ARG A 147 44.61 38.42 54.42
N THR A 148 45.40 38.07 55.42
CA THR A 148 46.44 37.05 55.37
C THR A 148 45.94 35.86 54.55
N ARG A 149 46.71 35.51 53.51
CA ARG A 149 46.50 34.31 52.69
C ARG A 149 47.15 33.12 53.39
N PRO A 150 46.40 32.09 53.80
CA PRO A 150 46.93 30.74 53.89
C PRO A 150 46.35 29.86 52.76
N PRO A 151 46.95 28.68 52.51
CA PRO A 151 47.37 28.25 51.18
C PRO A 151 46.27 27.57 50.38
N ARG A 152 46.52 27.47 49.07
CA ARG A 152 45.89 26.49 48.19
C ARG A 152 46.40 25.09 48.54
N PRO A 153 45.51 24.14 48.84
CA PRO A 153 45.63 22.76 48.37
C PRO A 153 44.55 22.52 47.30
N THR A 154 44.94 22.40 46.03
CA THR A 154 44.95 21.14 45.25
C THR A 154 43.54 20.63 44.91
N PRO A 155 43.17 20.49 43.62
CA PRO A 155 41.94 19.83 43.24
C PRO A 155 42.07 18.31 43.46
N SER A 156 41.18 17.71 44.24
CA SER A 156 40.73 16.32 44.07
C SER A 156 39.53 16.04 44.95
N PRO A 157 38.49 15.42 44.38
CA PRO A 157 38.19 14.06 44.80
C PRO A 157 38.16 13.10 43.60
N THR A 158 39.03 12.10 43.67
CA THR A 158 38.77 10.77 43.12
C THR A 158 37.85 10.01 44.08
N ALA A 159 36.78 9.40 43.55
CA ALA A 159 36.21 8.08 43.89
C ALA A 159 34.73 8.07 43.43
N ARG A 160 34.35 7.36 42.35
CA ARG A 160 34.07 5.91 42.27
C ARG A 160 32.91 5.55 43.20
N THR A 161 31.76 5.07 42.68
CA THR A 161 31.41 3.64 42.48
C THR A 161 30.13 3.61 41.62
N GLN A 162 30.09 3.06 40.39
CA GLN A 162 29.67 1.68 40.02
C GLN A 162 28.46 1.13 40.81
N PRO A 163 27.49 0.46 40.15
CA PRO A 163 27.65 -0.79 39.41
C PRO A 163 27.13 -0.63 37.95
N GLU A 164 27.31 -1.49 36.96
CA GLU A 164 27.26 -2.95 36.84
C GLU A 164 28.20 -3.35 35.67
N GLY A 165 29.00 -4.41 35.82
CA GLY A 165 28.68 -5.72 35.22
C GLY A 165 28.97 -5.74 33.71
N ALA A 166 30.22 -5.87 33.24
CA ALA A 166 30.92 -7.15 33.03
C ALA A 166 30.12 -8.21 32.25
N ASN A 167 30.23 -8.22 30.92
CA ASN A 167 30.80 -9.32 30.12
C ASN A 167 30.73 -8.95 28.62
N THR A 168 31.84 -8.87 27.89
CA THR A 168 32.62 -9.99 27.32
C THR A 168 31.79 -10.86 26.39
N GLY A 169 32.24 -10.98 25.14
CA GLY A 169 32.15 -12.26 24.44
C GLY A 169 31.53 -12.25 23.07
N SER A 170 32.38 -11.97 22.08
CA SER A 170 32.59 -12.82 20.92
C SER A 170 31.45 -13.05 19.92
N SER A 171 31.66 -12.47 18.74
CA SER A 171 31.58 -13.14 17.44
C SER A 171 31.49 -14.66 17.49
N THR A 172 30.51 -15.23 16.80
CA THR A 172 30.75 -16.34 15.88
C THR A 172 29.79 -16.23 14.70
N GLN A 173 30.41 -15.93 13.56
CA GLN A 173 29.85 -16.01 12.22
C GLN A 173 29.42 -17.45 11.92
N GLN A 174 28.26 -17.59 11.30
CA GLN A 174 28.01 -18.70 10.38
C GLN A 174 27.06 -18.23 9.29
N GLN A 175 27.58 -17.42 8.35
CA GLN A 175 26.91 -17.13 7.10
C GLN A 175 27.75 -17.71 5.96
N THR A 176 27.30 -18.86 5.50
CA THR A 176 27.83 -19.64 4.39
C THR A 176 27.88 -18.77 3.13
N ALA A 177 29.06 -18.69 2.51
CA ALA A 177 29.30 -17.93 1.29
C ALA A 177 28.46 -18.48 0.13
N ALA A 178 27.54 -17.66 -0.38
CA ALA A 178 26.89 -17.82 -1.67
C ALA A 178 27.47 -16.79 -2.66
N PRO A 179 27.62 -17.12 -3.95
CA PRO A 179 28.45 -16.38 -4.89
C PRO A 179 27.86 -15.01 -5.20
N LYS A 180 28.75 -14.00 -5.18
CA LYS A 180 28.50 -12.61 -5.57
C LYS A 180 27.86 -12.54 -6.96
N PRO A 181 26.60 -12.07 -7.09
CA PRO A 181 26.00 -11.83 -8.39
C PRO A 181 26.76 -10.73 -9.12
N ALA A 182 26.93 -10.90 -10.44
CA ALA A 182 27.48 -9.90 -11.34
C ALA A 182 26.75 -8.54 -11.17
N PRO A 183 27.42 -7.40 -11.37
CA PRO A 183 26.83 -6.08 -11.15
C PRO A 183 25.69 -5.87 -12.15
N LYS A 184 24.46 -5.95 -11.65
CA LYS A 184 23.26 -5.57 -12.38
C LYS A 184 23.19 -4.04 -12.52
N PRO A 185 22.52 -3.53 -13.56
CA PRO A 185 22.43 -2.09 -13.80
C PRO A 185 21.76 -1.39 -12.61
N ARG A 186 22.47 -0.42 -12.02
CA ARG A 186 21.97 0.38 -10.89
C ARG A 186 20.71 1.12 -11.29
N ALA A 187 19.58 0.79 -10.67
CA ALA A 187 18.35 1.53 -10.88
C ALA A 187 18.52 2.96 -10.33
N THR A 188 18.14 3.96 -11.12
CA THR A 188 18.20 5.37 -10.71
C THR A 188 16.78 5.93 -10.58
N TYR A 189 16.52 6.70 -9.52
CA TYR A 189 15.26 7.39 -9.29
C TYR A 189 15.45 8.91 -9.42
N THR A 190 14.54 9.59 -10.12
CA THR A 190 14.55 11.06 -10.17
C THR A 190 13.49 11.58 -9.20
N VAL A 191 13.91 12.37 -8.21
CA VAL A 191 13.05 12.94 -7.16
C VAL A 191 11.98 13.81 -7.79
N LYS A 192 10.71 13.60 -7.41
CA LYS A 192 9.58 14.40 -7.87
C LYS A 192 9.14 15.38 -6.78
N SER A 193 8.35 16.38 -7.18
CA SER A 193 7.79 17.36 -6.23
C SER A 193 6.96 16.65 -5.16
N GLY A 194 7.27 16.93 -3.89
CA GLY A 194 6.60 16.34 -2.73
C GLY A 194 7.13 14.97 -2.28
N ASP A 195 8.17 14.43 -2.92
CA ASP A 195 8.83 13.23 -2.41
C ASP A 195 9.72 13.56 -1.20
N THR A 196 9.72 12.68 -0.20
CA THR A 196 10.71 12.66 0.90
C THR A 196 11.61 11.43 0.77
N LEU A 197 12.82 11.47 1.35
CA LEU A 197 13.75 10.33 1.30
C LEU A 197 13.12 9.07 1.92
N VAL A 198 12.35 9.25 3.00
CA VAL A 198 11.60 8.19 3.69
C VAL A 198 10.50 7.61 2.78
N ASP A 199 9.76 8.45 2.06
CA ASP A 199 8.71 7.98 1.15
C ASP A 199 9.28 7.25 -0.06
N ILE A 200 10.41 7.70 -0.60
CA ILE A 200 11.10 7.03 -1.70
C ILE A 200 11.60 5.65 -1.25
N ALA A 201 12.29 5.59 -0.11
CA ALA A 201 12.78 4.35 0.48
C ALA A 201 11.63 3.35 0.70
N ARG A 202 10.52 3.78 1.32
CA ARG A 202 9.32 2.95 1.53
C ARG A 202 8.72 2.46 0.20
N ARG A 203 8.58 3.33 -0.80
CA ARG A 203 8.02 2.96 -2.12
C ARG A 203 8.91 1.98 -2.88
N LYS A 204 10.21 1.98 -2.60
CA LYS A 204 11.20 1.08 -3.23
C LYS A 204 11.54 -0.13 -2.37
N ASN A 205 10.86 -0.31 -1.23
CA ASN A 205 11.13 -1.37 -0.25
C ASN A 205 12.61 -1.37 0.21
N LEU A 206 13.20 -0.19 0.34
CA LEU A 206 14.57 0.03 0.80
C LEU A 206 14.58 0.67 2.19
N SER A 207 15.67 0.51 2.92
CA SER A 207 15.90 1.28 4.14
C SER A 207 16.51 2.65 3.81
N VAL A 208 16.23 3.65 4.64
CA VAL A 208 16.85 4.99 4.51
C VAL A 208 18.38 4.92 4.64
N PRO A 209 18.97 4.14 5.57
CA PRO A 209 20.41 3.92 5.64
C PRO A 209 21.00 3.39 4.33
N ASP A 210 20.42 2.34 3.75
CA ASP A 210 20.95 1.75 2.51
C ASP A 210 20.92 2.76 1.34
N LEU A 211 19.87 3.59 1.31
CA LEU A 211 19.72 4.63 0.29
C LEU A 211 20.75 5.76 0.48
N LEU A 212 21.14 6.09 1.71
CA LEU A 212 22.20 7.07 2.00
C LEU A 212 23.58 6.50 1.70
N ASP A 213 23.82 5.23 2.02
CA ASP A 213 25.09 4.55 1.70
C ASP A 213 25.32 4.47 0.19
N ALA A 214 24.26 4.28 -0.59
CA ALA A 214 24.32 4.32 -2.05
C ALA A 214 24.52 5.74 -2.62
N ASN A 215 24.31 6.78 -1.81
CA ASN A 215 24.38 8.18 -2.22
C ASN A 215 25.07 9.07 -1.16
N PRO A 216 26.38 8.91 -0.94
CA PRO A 216 27.11 9.60 0.12
C PRO A 216 27.16 11.13 -0.05
N ASP A 217 26.95 11.64 -1.27
CA ASP A 217 27.02 13.07 -1.59
C ASP A 217 25.71 13.83 -1.30
N ILE A 218 24.72 13.18 -0.69
CA ILE A 218 23.38 13.74 -0.50
C ILE A 218 23.12 14.02 0.98
N ASP A 219 22.62 15.22 1.25
CA ASP A 219 22.13 15.58 2.58
C ASP A 219 20.72 14.98 2.80
N PRO A 220 20.53 14.10 3.81
CA PRO A 220 19.22 13.50 4.11
C PRO A 220 18.12 14.53 4.41
N ASN A 221 18.49 15.73 4.87
CA ASN A 221 17.52 16.78 5.23
C ASN A 221 17.14 17.68 4.04
N VAL A 222 17.89 17.62 2.94
CA VAL A 222 17.71 18.53 1.80
C VAL A 222 17.80 17.75 0.48
N ILE A 223 16.66 17.22 0.04
CA ILE A 223 16.53 16.62 -1.30
C ILE A 223 15.79 17.57 -2.24
N ARG A 224 16.27 17.69 -3.49
CA ARG A 224 15.73 18.61 -4.49
C ARG A 224 14.95 17.86 -5.57
N VAL A 225 13.89 18.48 -6.06
CA VAL A 225 13.15 17.97 -7.23
C VAL A 225 14.07 17.91 -8.44
N GLY A 226 14.03 16.81 -9.18
CA GLY A 226 14.91 16.54 -10.33
C GLY A 226 16.26 15.92 -9.96
N GLN A 227 16.57 15.77 -8.68
CA GLN A 227 17.79 15.10 -8.23
C GLN A 227 17.72 13.60 -8.53
N LYS A 228 18.84 13.03 -9.01
CA LYS A 228 18.97 11.59 -9.30
C LYS A 228 19.52 10.88 -8.07
N LEU A 229 18.81 9.85 -7.61
CA LEU A 229 19.21 8.96 -6.52
C LEU A 229 19.55 7.58 -7.09
N ASN A 230 20.68 7.04 -6.68
CA ASN A 230 21.06 5.66 -6.94
C ASN A 230 20.28 4.76 -5.96
N LEU A 231 19.57 3.77 -6.48
CA LEU A 231 18.89 2.80 -5.63
C LEU A 231 19.81 1.57 -5.42
N PRO A 232 20.12 1.19 -4.18
CA PRO A 232 20.71 -0.12 -3.88
C PRO A 232 19.74 -1.25 -4.26
N GLU A 233 20.26 -2.44 -4.60
CA GLU A 233 19.45 -3.65 -4.83
C GLU A 233 19.07 -4.34 -3.51
#